data_AF-A0A8U0N2W5-F1
#
_entry.id   AF-A0A8U0N2W5-F1
#
_cell.length_a   1.000
_cell.length_b   1.000
_cell.length_c   1.000
_cell.angle_alpha   90.00
_cell.angle_beta   90.00
_cell.angle_gamma   90.00
#
_symmetry.space_group_name_H-M   'P 1'
#
loop_
_entity.id
_entity.type
_entity.pdbx_description
1 polymer ?
#
loop_
_entity_poly.entity_id
_entity_poly.type
_entity_poly.pdbx_seq_one_letter_code
_entity_poly.pdbx_strand_id
1 'polypeptide(L)'
;MALWRAYQRALANHPWKVQVLTAGSLMGLGDIISQQLVEKRGLRGHQARRTLIMVSLGCGFVGPAVGGWYRVLDRLIPGTSKVDALKKMLLDQGCFAPCFLGSFLSLVGALNGLSAQDNWAKLRRDYPDALITNYYLWPAVQLANFYLVPLHYRLAVVQCVAVVWNSYLSWKAHRL
;
A
#
# COMPACT_ATOMS: atom_id res chain seq x y z
N MET A 1 11.28 -8.68 -21.33
CA MET A 1 10.11 -9.44 -21.84
C MET A 1 9.89 -10.77 -21.10
N ALA A 2 10.90 -11.63 -20.95
CA ALA A 2 10.73 -12.95 -20.31
C ALA A 2 10.29 -12.89 -18.83
N LEU A 3 10.88 -12.00 -18.03
CA LEU A 3 10.51 -11.79 -16.62
C LEU A 3 9.06 -11.34 -16.44
N TRP A 4 8.59 -10.40 -17.27
CA TRP A 4 7.20 -9.93 -17.24
C TRP A 4 6.20 -11.04 -17.57
N ARG A 5 6.48 -11.84 -18.60
CA ARG A 5 5.65 -13.01 -18.95
C ARG A 5 5.70 -14.10 -17.89
N ALA A 6 6.82 -14.27 -17.18
CA ALA A 6 6.92 -15.19 -16.06
C ALA A 6 6.10 -14.69 -14.84
N TYR A 7 6.17 -13.40 -14.53
CA TYR A 7 5.35 -12.77 -13.50
C TYR A 7 3.84 -12.89 -13.82
N GLN A 8 3.43 -12.61 -15.05
CA GLN A 8 2.03 -12.77 -15.48
C GLN A 8 1.55 -14.23 -15.35
N ARG A 9 2.38 -15.21 -15.74
CA ARG A 9 2.06 -16.63 -15.58
C ARG A 9 1.96 -17.03 -14.10
N ALA A 10 2.88 -16.56 -13.27
CA ALA A 10 2.83 -16.81 -11.83
C ALA A 10 1.58 -16.18 -11.19
N LEU A 11 1.21 -14.96 -11.61
CA LEU A 11 0.01 -14.27 -11.14
C LEU A 11 -1.26 -15.01 -11.56
N ALA A 12 -1.31 -15.57 -12.77
CA ALA A 12 -2.43 -16.37 -13.23
C ALA A 12 -2.57 -17.70 -12.44
N ASN A 13 -1.46 -18.38 -12.19
CA ASN A 13 -1.46 -19.70 -11.53
C ASN A 13 -1.61 -19.61 -10.01
N HIS A 14 -1.02 -18.58 -9.39
CA HIS A 14 -1.00 -18.40 -7.93
C HIS A 14 -1.25 -16.92 -7.54
N PRO A 15 -2.43 -16.37 -7.85
CA PRO A 15 -2.72 -14.94 -7.69
C PRO A 15 -2.48 -14.44 -6.27
N TRP A 16 -2.90 -15.20 -5.26
CA TRP A 16 -2.71 -14.86 -3.85
C TRP A 16 -1.25 -14.83 -3.42
N LYS A 17 -0.47 -15.86 -3.77
CA LYS A 17 0.94 -15.94 -3.36
C LYS A 17 1.75 -14.81 -3.99
N VAL A 18 1.53 -14.57 -5.28
CA VAL A 18 2.22 -13.49 -6.00
C VAL A 18 1.81 -12.13 -5.44
N GLN A 19 0.54 -11.92 -5.14
CA GLN A 19 0.07 -10.65 -4.56
C GLN A 19 0.70 -10.38 -3.19
N VAL A 20 0.71 -11.37 -2.30
CA VAL A 20 1.32 -11.28 -0.96
C VAL A 20 2.82 -10.98 -1.05
N LEU A 21 3.56 -11.72 -1.88
CA LEU A 21 4.99 -11.51 -2.05
C LEU A 21 5.31 -10.16 -2.70
N THR A 22 4.49 -9.73 -3.66
CA THR A 22 4.64 -8.42 -4.32
C THR A 22 4.39 -7.30 -3.32
N ALA A 23 3.34 -7.39 -2.51
CA ALA A 23 3.04 -6.41 -1.47
C ALA A 23 4.19 -6.30 -0.45
N GLY A 24 4.68 -7.42 0.08
CA GLY A 24 5.84 -7.46 0.98
C GLY A 24 7.09 -6.83 0.36
N SER A 25 7.41 -7.19 -0.89
CA SER A 25 8.59 -6.67 -1.59
C SER A 25 8.50 -5.16 -1.82
N LEU A 26 7.34 -4.65 -2.25
CA LEU A 26 7.12 -3.23 -2.48
C LEU A 26 7.15 -2.41 -1.19
N MET A 27 6.65 -2.98 -0.09
CA MET A 27 6.72 -2.33 1.22
C MET A 27 8.15 -2.29 1.75
N GLY A 28 8.91 -3.39 1.64
CA GLY A 28 10.33 -3.41 2.00
C GLY A 28 11.15 -2.44 1.17
N LEU A 29 10.91 -2.38 -0.16
CA LEU A 29 11.57 -1.43 -1.04
C LEU A 29 11.23 0.01 -0.68
N GLY A 30 9.95 0.31 -0.43
CA GLY A 30 9.53 1.64 0.02
C GLY A 30 10.19 2.04 1.33
N ASP A 31 10.32 1.10 2.28
CA ASP A 31 11.02 1.35 3.53
C ASP A 31 12.52 1.64 3.34
N ILE A 32 13.21 0.88 2.49
CA ILE A 32 14.62 1.15 2.15
C ILE A 32 14.77 2.54 1.53
N ILE A 33 13.90 2.91 0.59
CA ILE A 33 13.88 4.24 -0.03
C ILE A 33 13.63 5.32 1.01
N SER A 34 12.67 5.11 1.91
CA SER A 34 12.37 6.01 3.02
C SER A 34 13.62 6.25 3.89
N GLN A 35 14.28 5.18 4.32
CA GLN A 35 15.45 5.27 5.19
C GLN A 35 16.66 5.92 4.50
N GLN A 36 16.90 5.62 3.22
CA GLN A 36 18.11 6.04 2.51
C GLN A 36 17.96 7.40 1.82
N LEU A 37 16.81 7.67 1.19
CA LEU A 37 16.61 8.88 0.39
C LEU A 37 15.87 9.97 1.16
N VAL A 38 14.88 9.62 2.00
CA VAL A 38 14.09 10.61 2.76
C VAL A 38 14.79 10.96 4.06
N GLU A 39 15.15 9.95 4.86
CA GLU A 39 15.78 10.14 6.17
C GLU A 39 17.31 10.23 6.11
N LYS A 40 17.92 9.92 4.96
CA LYS A 40 19.37 10.01 4.70
C LYS A 40 20.23 9.35 5.79
N ARG A 41 19.79 8.20 6.31
CA ARG A 41 20.48 7.49 7.40
C ARG A 41 21.83 6.88 7.00
N GLY A 42 22.04 6.68 5.69
CA GLY A 42 23.21 5.99 5.15
C GLY A 42 23.18 4.48 5.41
N LEU A 43 24.14 3.76 4.82
CA LEU A 43 24.19 2.28 4.86
C LEU A 43 24.42 1.74 6.28
N ARG A 44 25.27 2.41 7.08
CA ARG A 44 25.55 2.01 8.47
C ARG A 44 24.39 2.31 9.44
N GLY A 45 23.55 3.30 9.11
CA GLY A 45 22.37 3.67 9.89
C GLY A 45 21.08 2.94 9.47
N HIS A 46 21.19 1.97 8.54
CA HIS A 46 20.03 1.24 8.06
C HIS A 46 19.44 0.33 9.14
N GLN A 47 18.15 0.50 9.41
CA GLN A 47 17.42 -0.28 10.40
C GLN A 47 16.74 -1.48 9.73
N ALA A 48 17.45 -2.61 9.68
CA ALA A 48 16.93 -3.85 9.09
C ALA A 48 15.65 -4.36 9.78
N ARG A 49 15.52 -4.16 11.11
CA ARG A 49 14.31 -4.51 11.87
C ARG A 49 13.07 -3.80 11.33
N ARG A 50 13.18 -2.51 11.01
CA ARG A 50 12.10 -1.70 10.45
C ARG A 50 11.71 -2.20 9.06
N THR A 51 12.69 -2.47 8.20
CA THR A 51 12.46 -3.07 6.88
C THR A 51 11.73 -4.41 7.00
N LEU A 52 12.13 -5.26 7.95
CA LEU A 52 11.49 -6.55 8.20
C LEU A 52 10.04 -6.41 8.68
N ILE A 53 9.75 -5.43 9.54
CA ILE A 53 8.37 -5.12 9.96
C ILE A 53 7.53 -4.72 8.75
N MET A 54 8.03 -3.86 7.87
CA MET A 54 7.31 -3.44 6.67
C MET A 54 7.08 -4.58 5.67
N VAL A 55 8.08 -5.44 5.46
CA VAL A 55 7.92 -6.64 4.63
C VAL A 55 6.87 -7.58 5.25
N SER A 56 6.94 -7.81 6.56
CA SER A 56 6.01 -8.69 7.28
C SER A 56 4.58 -8.17 7.22
N LEU A 57 4.38 -6.85 7.39
CA LEU A 57 3.07 -6.23 7.22
C LEU A 57 2.60 -6.27 5.77
N GLY A 58 3.49 -6.10 4.81
CA GLY A 58 3.17 -6.23 3.39
C GLY A 58 2.66 -7.62 3.03
N CYS A 59 3.32 -8.66 3.53
CA CYS A 59 2.93 -10.04 3.31
C CYS A 59 1.69 -10.45 4.13
N GLY A 60 1.66 -10.14 5.42
CA GLY A 60 0.66 -10.67 6.36
C GLY A 60 -0.61 -9.85 6.47
N PHE A 61 -0.56 -8.55 6.16
CA PHE A 61 -1.69 -7.64 6.30
C PHE A 61 -2.08 -7.00 4.97
N VAL A 62 -1.18 -6.29 4.31
CA VAL A 62 -1.52 -5.49 3.11
C VAL A 62 -1.93 -6.36 1.94
N GLY A 63 -1.14 -7.37 1.59
CA GLY A 63 -1.46 -8.30 0.49
C GLY A 63 -2.84 -8.97 0.68
N PRO A 64 -3.11 -9.62 1.83
CA PRO A 64 -4.40 -10.24 2.11
C PRO A 64 -5.56 -9.25 2.19
N ALA A 65 -5.38 -8.10 2.86
CA ALA A 65 -6.43 -7.10 3.02
C ALA A 65 -6.84 -6.49 1.68
N VAL A 66 -5.87 -6.06 0.86
CA VAL A 66 -6.13 -5.47 -0.47
C VAL A 66 -6.69 -6.52 -1.42
N GLY A 67 -6.14 -7.74 -1.44
CA GLY A 67 -6.65 -8.83 -2.28
C GLY A 67 -8.06 -9.27 -1.92
N GLY A 68 -8.37 -9.35 -0.61
CA GLY A 68 -9.70 -9.62 -0.12
C GLY A 68 -10.68 -8.51 -0.47
N TRP A 69 -10.27 -7.25 -0.30
CA TRP A 69 -11.10 -6.09 -0.60
C TRP A 69 -11.48 -5.98 -2.07
N TYR A 70 -10.55 -6.20 -3.00
CA TYR A 70 -10.88 -6.20 -4.43
C TYR A 70 -11.96 -7.23 -4.77
N ARG A 71 -11.93 -8.41 -4.14
CA ARG A 71 -12.99 -9.43 -4.32
C ARG A 71 -14.33 -8.99 -3.77
N VAL A 72 -14.33 -8.28 -2.64
CA VAL A 72 -15.55 -7.67 -2.08
C VAL A 72 -16.10 -6.62 -3.02
N LEU A 73 -15.25 -5.73 -3.55
CA LEU A 73 -15.65 -4.72 -4.53
C LEU A 73 -16.24 -5.33 -5.81
N ASP A 74 -15.64 -6.40 -6.33
CA ASP A 74 -16.14 -7.08 -7.53
C ASP A 74 -17.46 -7.82 -7.29
N ARG A 75 -17.73 -8.26 -6.05
CA ARG A 75 -19.03 -8.85 -5.68
C ARG A 75 -20.11 -7.78 -5.47
N LEU A 76 -19.77 -6.66 -4.83
CA LEU A 76 -20.72 -5.57 -4.57
C LEU A 76 -21.06 -4.78 -5.85
N ILE A 77 -20.08 -4.64 -6.75
CA ILE A 77 -20.21 -3.89 -8.00
C ILE A 77 -19.67 -4.79 -9.14
N PRO A 78 -20.50 -5.68 -9.70
CA PRO A 78 -20.06 -6.62 -10.74
C PRO A 78 -19.81 -5.97 -12.10
N GLY A 79 -20.26 -4.72 -12.31
CA GLY A 79 -20.11 -4.01 -13.56
C GLY A 79 -18.67 -3.52 -13.84
N THR A 80 -18.37 -3.36 -15.13
CA THR A 80 -17.06 -2.89 -15.64
C THR A 80 -17.15 -1.54 -16.35
N SER A 81 -18.28 -0.85 -16.23
CA SER A 81 -18.44 0.48 -16.84
C SER A 81 -17.58 1.53 -16.12
N LYS A 82 -17.41 2.71 -16.74
CA LYS A 82 -16.73 3.84 -16.09
C LYS A 82 -17.44 4.29 -14.81
N VAL A 83 -18.77 4.17 -14.78
CA VAL A 83 -19.59 4.48 -13.60
C VAL A 83 -19.34 3.47 -12.49
N ASP A 84 -19.19 2.20 -12.82
CA ASP A 84 -18.88 1.14 -11.85
C ASP A 84 -17.48 1.31 -11.26
N ALA A 85 -16.50 1.70 -12.10
CA ALA A 85 -15.15 2.04 -11.64
C ALA A 85 -15.17 3.23 -10.66
N LEU A 86 -15.99 4.26 -10.92
CA LEU A 86 -16.16 5.39 -10.00
C LEU A 86 -16.82 4.95 -8.69
N LYS A 87 -17.87 4.12 -8.74
CA LYS A 87 -18.51 3.57 -7.53
C LYS A 87 -17.53 2.75 -6.68
N LYS A 88 -16.72 1.89 -7.32
CA LYS A 88 -15.66 1.12 -6.65
C LYS A 88 -14.64 2.04 -6.00
N MET A 89 -14.22 3.11 -6.70
CA MET A 89 -13.31 4.13 -6.16
C MET A 89 -13.88 4.82 -4.92
N LEU A 90 -15.13 5.27 -4.99
CA LEU A 90 -15.77 5.97 -3.89
C LEU A 90 -15.92 5.06 -2.66
N LEU A 91 -16.27 3.78 -2.87
CA LEU A 91 -16.37 2.81 -1.79
C LEU A 91 -15.00 2.47 -1.18
N ASP A 92 -13.97 2.33 -2.03
CA ASP A 92 -12.60 2.11 -1.59
C ASP A 92 -12.09 3.28 -0.75
N GLN A 93 -12.22 4.51 -1.24
CA GLN A 93 -11.74 5.70 -0.55
C GLN A 93 -12.60 6.03 0.67
N GLY A 94 -13.91 5.80 0.63
CA GLY A 94 -14.82 6.13 1.73
C GLY A 94 -14.82 5.13 2.89
N CYS A 95 -14.58 3.84 2.62
CA CYS A 95 -14.69 2.80 3.63
C CYS A 95 -13.38 2.06 3.87
N PHE A 96 -12.71 1.60 2.81
CA PHE A 96 -11.54 0.77 2.96
C PHE A 96 -10.29 1.56 3.34
N ALA A 97 -9.99 2.65 2.64
CA ALA A 97 -8.80 3.45 2.91
C ALA A 97 -8.72 3.98 4.36
N PRO A 98 -9.80 4.51 4.99
CA PRO A 98 -9.80 4.92 6.38
C PRO A 98 -9.47 3.76 7.34
N CYS A 99 -10.20 2.65 7.22
CA CYS A 99 -10.02 1.49 8.08
C CYS A 99 -8.62 0.88 7.88
N PHE A 100 -8.20 0.71 6.63
CA PHE A 100 -6.91 0.16 6.26
C PHE A 100 -5.75 1.00 6.81
N LEU A 101 -5.77 2.32 6.63
CA LEU A 101 -4.71 3.20 7.14
C LEU A 101 -4.68 3.24 8.66
N GLY A 102 -5.85 3.26 9.30
CA GLY A 102 -5.96 3.23 10.76
C GLY A 102 -5.34 1.95 11.33
N SER A 103 -5.73 0.80 10.78
CA SER A 103 -5.17 -0.50 11.16
C SER A 103 -3.68 -0.59 10.84
N PHE A 104 -3.24 -0.13 9.68
CA PHE A 104 -1.84 -0.17 9.27
C PHE A 104 -0.94 0.60 10.24
N LEU A 105 -1.26 1.88 10.50
CA LEU A 105 -0.47 2.72 11.42
C LEU A 105 -0.46 2.14 12.84
N SER A 106 -1.60 1.62 13.30
CA SER A 106 -1.71 0.97 14.61
C SER A 106 -0.85 -0.30 14.71
N LEU A 107 -0.85 -1.15 13.67
CA LEU A 107 -0.05 -2.36 13.63
C LEU A 107 1.45 -2.05 13.58
N VAL A 108 1.86 -1.05 12.80
CA VAL A 108 3.26 -0.61 12.77
C VAL A 108 3.70 -0.14 14.16
N GLY A 109 2.88 0.69 14.83
CA GLY A 109 3.19 1.17 16.19
C GLY A 109 3.31 0.03 17.21
N ALA A 110 2.41 -0.94 17.16
CA ALA A 110 2.46 -2.12 18.02
C ALA A 110 3.71 -2.98 17.76
N LEU A 111 4.04 -3.24 16.50
CA LEU A 111 5.25 -4.01 16.13
C LEU A 111 6.55 -3.25 16.44
N ASN A 112 6.48 -1.92 16.53
CA ASN A 112 7.58 -1.09 17.02
C ASN A 112 7.71 -1.07 18.54
N GLY A 113 6.81 -1.74 19.28
CA GLY A 113 6.87 -1.85 20.73
C GLY A 113 6.30 -0.64 21.46
N LEU A 114 5.49 0.20 20.78
CA LEU A 114 4.78 1.29 21.45
C LEU A 114 3.74 0.74 22.43
N SER A 115 3.56 1.41 23.57
CA SER A 115 2.44 1.12 24.46
C SER A 115 1.10 1.42 23.76
N ALA A 116 0.00 0.85 24.24
CA ALA A 116 -1.32 1.10 23.67
C ALA A 116 -1.68 2.61 23.70
N GLN A 117 -1.28 3.32 24.76
CA GLN A 117 -1.51 4.75 24.90
C GLN A 117 -0.67 5.57 23.89
N ASP A 118 0.62 5.26 23.76
CA ASP A 118 1.51 5.95 22.82
C ASP A 118 1.11 5.69 21.38
N ASN A 119 0.72 4.45 21.08
CA ASN A 119 0.25 4.07 19.75
C ASN A 119 -1.04 4.80 19.39
N TRP A 120 -1.99 4.92 20.33
CA TRP A 120 -3.22 5.69 20.13
C TRP A 120 -2.95 7.19 19.94
N ALA A 121 -2.05 7.76 20.74
CA ALA A 121 -1.65 9.16 20.60
C ALA A 121 -0.99 9.43 19.24
N LYS A 122 -0.07 8.56 18.82
CA LYS A 122 0.58 8.64 17.51
C LYS A 122 -0.43 8.47 16.37
N LEU A 123 -1.36 7.51 16.48
CA LEU A 123 -2.41 7.32 15.49
C LEU A 123 -3.25 8.59 15.36
N ARG A 124 -3.76 9.16 16.46
CA ARG A 124 -4.55 10.40 16.42
C ARG A 124 -3.81 11.56 15.75
N ARG A 125 -2.49 11.63 15.92
CA ARG A 125 -1.65 12.68 15.33
C ARG A 125 -1.41 12.46 13.84
N ASP A 126 -1.03 11.24 13.45
CA ASP A 126 -0.50 10.96 12.12
C ASP A 126 -1.58 10.50 11.13
N TYR A 127 -2.67 9.92 11.63
CA TYR A 127 -3.76 9.38 10.81
C TYR A 127 -4.47 10.41 9.93
N PRO A 128 -4.89 11.61 10.44
CA PRO A 128 -5.60 12.57 9.60
C PRO A 128 -4.75 13.02 8.41
N ASP A 129 -3.47 13.30 8.65
CA ASP A 129 -2.53 13.72 7.61
C ASP A 129 -2.26 12.60 6.60
N ALA A 130 -2.10 11.36 7.07
CA ALA A 130 -1.96 10.20 6.20
C ALA A 130 -3.21 9.99 5.32
N LEU A 131 -4.41 10.15 5.89
CA LEU A 131 -5.67 9.98 5.18
C LEU A 131 -5.89 11.09 4.13
N ILE A 132 -5.62 12.33 4.49
CA ILE A 132 -5.70 13.47 3.56
C ILE A 132 -4.71 13.28 2.40
N THR A 133 -3.47 12.89 2.69
CA THR A 133 -2.46 12.62 1.66
C THR A 133 -2.90 11.47 0.75
N ASN A 134 -3.51 10.42 1.31
CA ASN A 134 -4.08 9.32 0.54
C ASN A 134 -5.15 9.82 -0.46
N TYR A 135 -6.05 10.72 -0.03
CA TYR A 135 -7.09 11.29 -0.89
C TYR A 135 -6.57 12.28 -1.94
N TYR A 136 -5.43 12.93 -1.71
CA TYR A 136 -4.78 13.74 -2.75
C TYR A 136 -4.08 12.88 -3.81
N LEU A 137 -3.50 11.75 -3.38
CA LEU A 137 -2.69 10.91 -4.28
C LEU A 137 -3.54 9.93 -5.08
N TRP A 138 -4.28 9.06 -4.39
CA TRP A 138 -4.85 7.86 -5.02
C TRP A 138 -6.02 8.13 -5.97
N PRO A 139 -7.01 8.99 -5.63
CA PRO A 139 -8.07 9.35 -6.58
C PRO A 139 -7.52 9.94 -7.89
N ALA A 140 -6.55 10.86 -7.80
CA ALA A 140 -5.93 11.47 -8.97
C ALA A 140 -5.16 10.45 -9.82
N VAL A 141 -4.34 9.61 -9.16
CA VAL A 141 -3.58 8.54 -9.82
C VAL A 141 -4.52 7.56 -10.50
N GLN A 142 -5.58 7.13 -9.84
CA GLN A 142 -6.51 6.15 -10.39
C GLN A 142 -7.31 6.72 -11.55
N LEU A 143 -7.76 7.97 -11.46
CA LEU A 143 -8.45 8.64 -12.55
C LEU A 143 -7.53 8.76 -13.79
N ALA A 144 -6.30 9.21 -13.60
CA ALA A 144 -5.30 9.29 -14.67
C ALA A 144 -4.99 7.90 -15.24
N ASN A 145 -4.84 6.88 -14.39
CA ASN A 145 -4.56 5.50 -14.80
C ASN A 145 -5.71 4.90 -15.63
N PHE A 146 -6.97 5.19 -15.30
CA PHE A 146 -8.11 4.72 -16.08
C PHE A 146 -8.30 5.49 -17.39
N TYR A 147 -7.99 6.79 -17.41
CA TYR A 147 -8.23 7.64 -18.58
C TYR A 147 -7.09 7.64 -19.59
N LEU A 148 -5.83 7.69 -19.14
CA LEU A 148 -4.65 7.89 -19.99
C LEU A 148 -3.88 6.60 -20.28
N VAL A 149 -3.92 5.61 -19.37
CA VAL A 149 -3.03 4.45 -19.42
C VAL A 149 -3.75 3.23 -20.03
N PRO A 150 -3.19 2.60 -21.09
CA PRO A 150 -3.75 1.37 -21.66
C PRO A 150 -3.76 0.24 -20.63
N LEU A 151 -4.77 -0.65 -20.72
CA LEU A 151 -5.05 -1.70 -19.72
C LEU A 151 -3.80 -2.51 -19.31
N HIS A 152 -2.93 -2.87 -20.25
CA HIS A 152 -1.74 -3.68 -20.00
C HIS A 152 -0.66 -2.98 -19.16
N TYR A 153 -0.64 -1.64 -19.14
CA TYR A 153 0.35 -0.84 -18.40
C TYR A 153 -0.15 -0.32 -17.06
N ARG A 154 -1.47 -0.38 -16.82
CA ARG A 154 -2.10 0.17 -15.59
C ARG A 154 -1.51 -0.40 -14.31
N LEU A 155 -1.22 -1.70 -14.30
CA LEU A 155 -0.59 -2.35 -13.14
C LEU A 155 0.79 -1.77 -12.88
N ALA A 156 1.62 -1.61 -13.92
CA ALA A 156 2.98 -1.09 -13.76
C ALA A 156 2.99 0.33 -13.20
N VAL A 157 2.10 1.22 -13.70
CA VAL A 157 1.97 2.59 -13.19
C VAL A 157 1.57 2.61 -11.71
N VAL A 158 0.58 1.79 -11.33
CA VAL A 158 0.14 1.68 -9.93
C VAL A 158 1.28 1.19 -9.04
N GLN A 159 2.07 0.22 -9.47
CA GLN A 159 3.21 -0.26 -8.68
C GLN A 159 4.29 0.80 -8.50
N CYS A 160 4.57 1.63 -9.51
CA CYS A 160 5.52 2.74 -9.38
C CYS A 160 5.05 3.76 -8.33
N VAL A 161 3.77 4.15 -8.39
CA VAL A 161 3.19 5.06 -7.38
C VAL A 161 3.16 4.41 -6.00
N ALA A 162 2.87 3.11 -5.93
CA ALA A 162 2.85 2.37 -4.67
C ALA A 162 4.20 2.37 -3.96
N VAL A 163 5.34 2.34 -4.68
CA VAL A 163 6.66 2.47 -4.06
C VAL A 163 6.82 3.82 -3.37
N VAL A 164 6.41 4.92 -4.03
CA VAL A 164 6.45 6.27 -3.46
C VAL A 164 5.54 6.35 -2.23
N TRP A 165 4.32 5.82 -2.33
CA TRP A 165 3.36 5.78 -1.24
C TRP A 165 3.87 4.96 -0.03
N ASN A 166 4.45 3.78 -0.27
CA ASN A 166 5.02 2.95 0.79
C ASN A 166 6.22 3.63 1.47
N SER A 167 7.01 4.40 0.71
CA SER A 167 8.10 5.21 1.27
C SER A 167 7.58 6.29 2.20
N TYR A 168 6.51 6.98 1.80
CA TYR A 168 5.80 7.96 2.62
C TYR A 168 5.20 7.34 3.88
N LEU A 169 4.44 6.25 3.74
CA LEU A 169 3.86 5.53 4.87
C LEU A 169 4.93 5.06 5.86
N SER A 170 6.04 4.55 5.34
CA SER A 170 7.16 4.13 6.16
C SER A 170 7.75 5.27 6.96
N TRP A 171 8.01 6.41 6.31
CA TRP A 171 8.50 7.60 6.97
C TRP A 171 7.51 8.10 8.04
N LYS A 172 6.23 8.24 7.68
CA LYS A 172 5.19 8.75 8.58
C LYS A 172 5.00 7.84 9.80
N ALA A 173 4.99 6.53 9.59
CA ALA A 173 4.82 5.56 10.66
C ALA A 173 6.02 5.47 11.62
N HIS A 174 7.24 5.82 11.16
CA HIS A 174 8.46 5.75 11.98
C HIS A 174 9.01 7.10 12.43
N ARG A 175 8.42 8.21 11.98
CA ARG A 175 8.74 9.54 12.49
C ARG A 175 8.20 9.68 13.92
N LEU A 176 9.09 10.00 14.85
CA LEU A 176 8.74 10.33 16.24
C LEU A 176 7.89 11.60 16.28
#